data_AF-A0A3N7BSD2-F1
#
_entry.id   AF-A0A3N7BSD2-F1
#
_cell.length_a   1.000
_cell.length_b   1.000
_cell.length_c   1.000
_cell.angle_alpha   90.00
_cell.angle_beta   90.00
_cell.angle_gamma   90.00
#
_symmetry.space_group_name_H-M   'P 1'
#
loop_
_entity.id
_entity.type
_entity.pdbx_description
1 polymer ?
#
loop_
_entity_poly.entity_id
_entity_poly.type
_entity_poly.pdbx_seq_one_letter_code
_entity_poly.pdbx_strand_id
1 'polypeptide(L)'
;MSGAAPCALLFLSGQTNPAQAQTFCNPMYMPPGACVPYDHMLERQKQAEQLSYEQRTRIWSPAQWDDFVQAGKESARQRVAELQRQQLQDPNYKRLKTGGWEFHQSSPAAPLKWCQAVFMNLNGGALLMKFGRGPQGTYIGYFGPGIDKPIAPTKLSVSLTQSNETQTVQAMHVFLPWDGRYGLILLAVPSPQALVESIEEEQDFSLAAHQQPLISGKWHEGNKAREWLGECIKQLEK
;
A
#
# COMPACT_ATOMS: atom_id res chain seq x y z
N MET A 1 -32.22 -68.97 -20.04
CA MET A 1 -32.39 -70.21 -19.24
C MET A 1 -31.65 -69.97 -17.95
N SER A 2 -32.38 -69.80 -16.84
CA SER A 2 -32.45 -70.81 -15.75
C SER A 2 -31.07 -71.00 -15.12
N GLY A 3 -30.79 -70.70 -13.86
CA GLY A 3 -31.65 -70.67 -12.69
C GLY A 3 -30.87 -71.33 -11.53
N ALA A 4 -31.20 -70.94 -10.31
CA ALA A 4 -30.94 -71.61 -9.03
C ALA A 4 -29.51 -71.64 -8.43
N ALA A 5 -29.45 -71.10 -7.21
CA ALA A 5 -28.46 -71.38 -6.15
C ALA A 5 -28.61 -72.82 -5.58
N PRO A 6 -27.75 -73.29 -4.66
CA PRO A 6 -28.09 -73.10 -3.24
C PRO A 6 -26.94 -72.95 -2.23
N CYS A 7 -27.36 -72.52 -1.04
CA CYS A 7 -26.70 -72.44 0.26
C CYS A 7 -25.93 -73.70 0.73
N ALA A 8 -24.86 -73.47 1.50
CA ALA A 8 -24.62 -74.11 2.80
C ALA A 8 -23.60 -73.24 3.59
N LEU A 9 -24.04 -72.51 4.62
CA LEU A 9 -24.04 -72.96 6.02
C LEU A 9 -22.65 -73.31 6.56
N LEU A 10 -21.99 -72.32 7.18
CA LEU A 10 -21.13 -72.60 8.32
C LEU A 10 -21.73 -71.91 9.54
N PHE A 11 -22.15 -72.77 10.46
CA PHE A 11 -22.82 -72.46 11.70
C PHE A 11 -21.98 -71.52 12.57
N LEU A 12 -22.66 -70.49 13.08
CA LEU A 12 -22.36 -69.90 14.38
C LEU A 12 -22.53 -70.98 15.45
N SER A 13 -21.45 -71.64 15.85
CA SER A 13 -21.40 -72.27 17.18
C SER A 13 -20.98 -71.20 18.18
N GLY A 14 -21.97 -70.55 18.77
CA GLY A 14 -21.76 -69.74 19.97
C GLY A 14 -21.35 -70.66 21.13
N GLN A 15 -20.06 -70.67 21.45
CA GLN A 15 -19.65 -70.82 22.84
C GLN A 15 -19.39 -69.41 23.37
N THR A 16 -20.36 -68.89 24.10
CA THR A 16 -20.23 -67.67 24.88
C THR A 16 -19.26 -67.93 26.02
N ASN A 17 -18.00 -67.52 25.85
CA ASN A 17 -17.04 -67.43 26.95
C ASN A 17 -16.87 -65.94 27.28
N PRO A 18 -17.45 -65.43 28.39
CA PRO A 18 -17.49 -64.00 28.68
C PRO A 18 -16.19 -63.55 29.36
N ALA A 19 -15.06 -63.47 28.62
CA ALA A 19 -13.84 -62.80 29.09
C ALA A 19 -12.69 -62.67 28.04
N GLN A 20 -12.91 -62.88 26.74
CA GLN A 20 -11.83 -62.65 25.77
C GLN A 20 -11.92 -61.23 25.21
N ALA A 21 -11.06 -60.35 25.73
CA ALA A 21 -10.86 -59.01 25.17
C ALA A 21 -10.61 -59.15 23.66
N GLN A 22 -11.50 -58.63 22.83
CA GLN A 22 -11.30 -58.63 21.38
C GLN A 22 -9.98 -57.89 21.12
N THR A 23 -9.05 -58.50 20.38
CA THR A 23 -7.78 -57.86 20.04
C THR A 23 -7.78 -57.49 18.58
N PHE A 24 -7.26 -56.30 18.26
CA PHE A 24 -7.10 -55.83 16.89
C PHE A 24 -5.64 -55.97 16.48
N CYS A 25 -5.42 -56.70 15.39
CA CYS A 25 -4.11 -56.90 14.80
C CYS A 25 -4.19 -56.40 13.34
N ASN A 26 -3.50 -55.30 13.02
CA ASN A 26 -3.39 -54.83 11.65
C ASN A 26 -1.94 -54.95 11.17
N PRO A 27 -1.61 -56.01 10.40
CA PRO A 27 -0.23 -56.27 9.98
C PRO A 27 0.31 -55.23 8.99
N MET A 28 -0.54 -54.35 8.45
CA MET A 28 -0.12 -53.25 7.57
C MET A 28 0.50 -52.08 8.33
N TYR A 29 0.12 -51.88 9.61
CA TYR A 29 0.52 -50.72 10.41
C TYR A 29 1.12 -51.11 11.78
N MET A 30 1.24 -52.40 12.08
CA MET A 30 1.78 -52.92 13.34
C MET A 30 2.85 -54.00 13.09
N PRO A 31 3.85 -54.13 13.99
CA PRO A 31 4.85 -55.21 13.90
C PRO A 31 4.21 -56.61 13.89
N PRO A 32 4.81 -57.60 13.23
CA PRO A 32 4.32 -58.98 13.24
C PRO A 32 4.16 -59.50 14.67
N GLY A 33 2.96 -60.01 15.00
CA GLY A 33 2.63 -60.52 16.34
C GLY A 33 2.17 -59.44 17.35
N ALA A 34 2.16 -58.16 16.99
CA ALA A 34 1.61 -57.11 17.81
C ALA A 34 0.09 -56.99 17.60
N CYS A 35 -0.67 -57.21 18.68
CA CYS A 35 -2.11 -56.99 18.73
C CYS A 35 -2.42 -56.07 19.91
N VAL A 36 -3.36 -55.15 19.75
CA VAL A 36 -3.81 -54.26 20.82
C VAL A 36 -5.20 -54.72 21.26
N PRO A 37 -5.48 -54.81 22.57
CA PRO A 37 -6.85 -54.97 23.05
C PRO A 37 -7.75 -53.87 22.47
N TYR A 38 -8.93 -54.25 21.99
CA TYR A 38 -9.89 -53.35 21.34
C TYR A 38 -10.31 -52.22 22.28
N ASP A 39 -10.44 -52.51 23.59
CA ASP A 39 -10.71 -51.53 24.63
C ASP A 39 -9.62 -50.43 24.69
N HIS A 40 -8.35 -50.80 24.52
CA HIS A 40 -7.24 -49.84 24.47
C HIS A 40 -7.23 -48.98 23.19
N MET A 41 -7.83 -49.43 22.09
CA MET A 41 -8.03 -48.59 20.91
C MET A 41 -9.20 -47.63 21.11
N LEU A 42 -10.31 -48.12 21.66
CA LEU A 42 -11.48 -47.30 22.01
C LEU A 42 -11.15 -46.20 23.01
N GLU A 43 -10.37 -46.51 24.05
CA GLU A 43 -9.91 -45.52 25.02
C GLU A 43 -9.04 -44.45 24.36
N ARG A 44 -8.12 -44.83 23.47
CA ARG A 44 -7.30 -43.87 22.72
C ARG A 44 -8.11 -43.01 21.76
N GLN A 45 -9.12 -43.58 21.09
CA GLN A 45 -10.03 -42.80 20.25
C GLN A 45 -10.84 -41.82 21.08
N LYS A 46 -11.42 -42.25 22.21
CA LYS A 46 -12.15 -41.38 23.14
C LYS A 46 -11.26 -40.25 23.67
N GLN A 47 -10.03 -40.55 24.07
CA GLN A 47 -9.06 -39.55 24.52
C GLN A 47 -8.70 -38.56 23.40
N ALA A 48 -8.48 -39.05 22.17
CA ALA A 48 -8.19 -38.19 21.02
C ALA A 48 -9.38 -37.29 20.65
N GLU A 49 -10.60 -37.82 20.70
CA GLU A 49 -11.83 -37.07 20.47
C GLU A 49 -12.06 -36.02 21.57
N GLN A 50 -11.87 -36.38 22.84
CA GLN A 50 -11.94 -35.44 23.97
C GLN A 50 -10.90 -34.32 23.86
N LEU A 51 -9.64 -34.64 23.57
CA LEU A 51 -8.60 -33.64 23.35
C LEU A 51 -8.96 -32.72 22.17
N SER A 52 -9.51 -33.27 21.07
CA SER A 52 -9.94 -32.47 19.93
C SER A 52 -11.16 -31.59 20.23
N TYR A 53 -12.06 -32.06 21.10
CA TYR A 53 -13.25 -31.35 21.51
C TYR A 53 -12.85 -30.20 22.43
N GLU A 54 -12.05 -30.48 23.47
CA GLU A 54 -11.49 -29.47 24.37
C GLU A 54 -10.69 -28.41 23.63
N GLN A 55 -9.89 -28.78 22.63
CA GLN A 55 -9.19 -27.83 21.77
C GLN A 55 -10.15 -26.97 20.93
N ARG A 56 -11.22 -27.57 20.38
CA ARG A 56 -12.24 -26.86 19.58
C ARG A 56 -13.18 -26.01 20.42
N THR A 57 -13.38 -26.35 21.70
CA THR A 57 -14.26 -25.64 22.64
C THR A 57 -13.49 -24.80 23.64
N ARG A 58 -12.22 -24.45 23.38
CA ARG A 58 -11.54 -23.36 24.10
C ARG A 58 -12.23 -22.04 23.76
N ILE A 59 -13.38 -21.83 24.38
CA ILE A 59 -13.97 -20.50 24.57
C ILE A 59 -13.01 -19.80 25.51
N TRP A 60 -12.27 -18.83 25.00
CA TRP A 60 -11.37 -18.04 25.83
C TRP A 60 -12.19 -17.37 26.93
N SER A 61 -11.68 -17.39 28.17
CA SER A 61 -12.31 -16.59 29.22
C SER A 61 -12.22 -15.11 28.85
N PRO A 62 -13.11 -14.24 29.40
CA PRO A 62 -13.00 -12.80 29.18
C PRO A 62 -11.59 -12.25 29.47
N ALA A 63 -10.94 -12.73 30.53
CA ALA A 63 -9.57 -12.36 30.86
C ALA A 63 -8.54 -12.80 29.79
N GLN A 64 -8.66 -14.03 29.28
CA GLN A 64 -7.77 -14.53 28.21
C GLN A 64 -7.96 -13.74 26.90
N TRP A 65 -9.19 -13.31 26.62
CA TRP A 65 -9.48 -12.42 25.49
C TRP A 65 -8.90 -11.03 25.68
N ASP A 66 -9.05 -10.45 26.87
CA ASP A 66 -8.46 -9.15 27.20
C ASP A 66 -6.94 -9.18 27.08
N ASP A 67 -6.28 -10.21 27.61
CA ASP A 67 -4.82 -10.39 27.51
C ASP A 67 -4.35 -10.44 26.06
N PHE A 68 -5.03 -11.21 25.20
CA PHE A 68 -4.70 -11.27 23.78
C PHE A 68 -4.92 -9.93 23.07
N VAL A 69 -6.02 -9.22 23.36
CA VAL A 69 -6.29 -7.90 22.79
C VAL A 69 -5.22 -6.89 23.21
N GLN A 70 -4.79 -6.91 24.47
CA GLN A 70 -3.71 -6.03 24.94
C GLN A 70 -2.38 -6.38 24.29
N ALA A 71 -2.02 -7.67 24.24
CA ALA A 71 -0.81 -8.12 23.54
C ALA A 71 -0.83 -7.73 22.05
N GLY A 72 -1.98 -7.82 21.39
CA GLY A 72 -2.17 -7.37 20.01
C GLY A 72 -1.97 -5.86 19.84
N LYS A 73 -2.53 -5.04 20.76
CA LYS A 73 -2.32 -3.58 20.78
C LYS A 73 -0.85 -3.22 21.01
N GLU A 74 -0.17 -3.90 21.93
CA GLU A 74 1.24 -3.69 22.21
C GLU A 74 2.12 -4.07 21.02
N SER A 75 1.86 -5.22 20.39
CA SER A 75 2.56 -5.63 19.17
C SER A 75 2.37 -4.64 18.02
N ALA A 76 1.14 -4.13 17.84
CA ALA A 76 0.87 -3.09 16.84
C ALA A 76 1.65 -1.80 17.14
N ARG A 77 1.68 -1.35 18.40
CA ARG A 77 2.47 -0.18 18.83
C ARG A 77 3.96 -0.38 18.59
N GLN A 78 4.51 -1.54 18.92
CA GLN A 78 5.92 -1.86 18.70
C GLN A 78 6.26 -1.85 17.22
N ARG A 79 5.42 -2.44 16.36
CA ARG A 79 5.60 -2.40 14.90
C ARG A 79 5.58 -0.98 14.35
N VAL A 80 4.64 -0.14 14.79
CA VAL A 80 4.58 1.26 14.37
C VAL A 80 5.84 2.02 14.82
N ALA A 81 6.28 1.82 16.07
CA ALA A 81 7.47 2.45 16.60
C ALA A 81 8.75 2.01 15.85
N GLU A 82 8.84 0.72 15.49
CA GLU A 82 9.96 0.17 14.72
C GLU A 82 9.97 0.71 13.29
N LEU A 83 8.83 0.72 12.60
CA LEU A 83 8.72 1.34 11.27
C LEU A 83 9.09 2.82 11.30
N GLN A 84 8.64 3.56 12.32
CA GLN A 84 9.04 4.96 12.50
C GLN A 84 10.55 5.10 12.72
N ARG A 85 11.18 4.23 13.51
CA ARG A 85 12.63 4.23 13.71
C ARG A 85 13.37 3.98 12.40
N GLN A 86 12.96 2.99 11.63
CA GLN A 86 13.54 2.68 10.33
C GLN A 86 13.40 3.85 9.35
N GLN A 87 12.21 4.47 9.28
CA GLN A 87 11.98 5.67 8.50
C GLN A 87 12.88 6.83 8.95
N LEU A 88 13.02 7.07 10.25
CA LEU A 88 13.92 8.12 10.78
C LEU A 88 15.39 7.86 10.49
N GLN A 89 15.78 6.63 10.14
CA GLN A 89 17.15 6.31 9.70
C GLN A 89 17.34 6.48 8.19
N ASP A 90 16.27 6.41 7.39
CA ASP A 90 16.31 6.62 5.95
C ASP A 90 16.62 8.09 5.60
N PRO A 91 17.76 8.38 4.94
CA PRO A 91 18.10 9.74 4.51
C PRO A 91 17.04 10.38 3.60
N ASN A 92 16.36 9.58 2.76
CA ASN A 92 15.30 10.07 1.89
C ASN A 92 14.07 10.50 2.69
N TYR A 93 13.71 9.74 3.73
CA TYR A 93 12.61 10.10 4.62
C TYR A 93 12.90 11.40 5.37
N LYS A 94 14.13 11.59 5.88
CA LYS A 94 14.54 12.85 6.52
C LYS A 94 14.38 14.04 5.57
N ARG A 95 14.85 13.90 4.32
CA ARG A 95 14.71 14.93 3.28
C ARG A 95 13.24 15.23 2.97
N LEU A 96 12.41 14.21 2.81
CA LEU A 96 10.98 14.38 2.53
C LEU A 96 10.19 14.94 3.71
N LYS A 97 10.67 14.77 4.95
CA LYS A 97 10.02 15.35 6.13
C LYS A 97 10.10 16.88 6.13
N THR A 98 11.24 17.45 5.74
CA THR A 98 11.42 18.90 5.63
C THR A 98 11.01 19.44 4.26
N GLY A 99 10.98 18.56 3.26
CA GLY A 99 10.83 18.93 1.86
C GLY A 99 12.11 19.49 1.26
N GLY A 100 12.20 19.46 -0.06
CA GLY A 100 13.31 20.04 -0.80
C GLY A 100 13.11 20.00 -2.30
N TRP A 101 13.93 20.78 -3.00
CA TRP A 101 13.93 20.84 -4.47
C TRP A 101 14.75 19.74 -5.10
N GLU A 102 14.23 19.20 -6.19
CA GLU A 102 14.95 18.36 -7.15
C GLU A 102 14.90 19.00 -8.53
N PHE A 103 15.98 18.84 -9.27
CA PHE A 103 16.16 19.51 -10.55
C PHE A 103 16.47 18.48 -11.64
N HIS A 104 15.69 18.56 -12.71
CA HIS A 104 15.69 17.56 -13.78
C HIS A 104 15.61 18.24 -15.12
N GLN A 105 16.39 17.78 -16.08
CA GLN A 105 16.30 18.23 -17.47
C GLN A 105 16.41 17.05 -18.42
N SER A 106 15.85 17.22 -19.62
CA SER A 106 15.99 16.26 -20.69
C SER A 106 17.46 16.02 -21.06
N SER A 107 17.80 14.82 -21.53
CA SER A 107 19.14 14.56 -22.05
C SER A 107 19.43 15.40 -23.31
N PRO A 108 20.71 15.70 -23.61
CA PRO A 108 21.10 16.39 -24.85
C PRO A 108 20.69 15.68 -26.14
N ALA A 109 20.41 14.36 -26.09
CA ALA A 109 19.92 13.59 -27.24
C ALA A 109 18.39 13.49 -27.33
N ALA A 110 17.64 13.92 -26.29
CA ALA A 110 16.19 13.78 -26.28
C ALA A 110 15.51 14.61 -27.39
N PRO A 111 14.50 14.07 -28.08
CA PRO A 111 13.78 14.76 -29.16
C PRO A 111 12.89 15.90 -28.65
N LEU A 112 12.49 15.84 -27.37
CA LEU A 112 11.80 16.92 -26.66
C LEU A 112 12.69 17.40 -25.52
N LYS A 113 13.11 18.67 -25.60
CA LYS A 113 13.85 19.30 -24.52
C LYS A 113 12.93 19.81 -23.43
N TRP A 114 13.35 19.72 -22.18
CA TRP A 114 12.60 20.24 -21.05
C TRP A 114 13.48 20.51 -19.83
N CYS A 115 13.01 21.43 -19.00
CA CYS A 115 13.55 21.76 -17.69
C CYS A 115 12.44 21.62 -16.65
N GLN A 116 12.77 21.05 -15.49
CA GLN A 116 11.83 20.83 -14.41
C GLN A 116 12.49 21.02 -13.04
N ALA A 117 11.83 21.77 -12.18
CA ALA A 117 12.13 21.84 -10.76
C ALA A 117 10.94 21.28 -9.97
N VAL A 118 11.18 20.36 -9.04
CA VAL A 118 10.13 19.74 -8.22
C VAL A 118 10.44 19.95 -6.76
N PHE A 119 9.58 20.66 -6.05
CA PHE A 119 9.59 20.66 -4.58
C PHE A 119 8.70 19.52 -4.10
N MET A 120 9.20 18.67 -3.20
CA MET A 120 8.41 17.57 -2.66
C MET A 120 8.67 17.33 -1.18
N ASN A 121 7.62 16.96 -0.46
CA ASN A 121 7.66 16.46 0.91
C ASN A 121 6.69 15.27 1.07
N LEU A 122 6.51 14.77 2.29
CA LEU A 122 5.63 13.63 2.58
C LEU A 122 4.15 13.84 2.18
N ASN A 123 3.71 15.10 2.05
CA ASN A 123 2.33 15.47 1.75
C ASN A 123 2.10 15.82 0.28
N GLY A 124 3.12 15.71 -0.58
CA GLY A 124 3.04 16.13 -1.98
C GLY A 124 3.96 17.30 -2.28
N GLY A 125 3.61 18.14 -3.25
CA GLY A 125 4.53 19.18 -3.69
C GLY A 125 4.09 20.00 -4.89
N ALA A 126 5.06 20.75 -5.41
CA ALA A 126 4.92 21.63 -6.55
C ALA A 126 5.93 21.26 -7.64
N LEU A 127 5.55 21.49 -8.88
CA LEU A 127 6.30 21.17 -10.09
C LEU A 127 6.33 22.42 -10.96
N LEU A 128 7.52 22.85 -11.35
CA LEU A 128 7.74 23.97 -12.26
C LEU A 128 8.39 23.41 -13.52
N MET A 129 7.84 23.68 -14.70
CA MET A 129 8.37 23.09 -15.93
C MET A 129 8.28 23.98 -17.16
N LYS A 130 9.26 23.81 -18.05
CA LYS A 130 9.26 24.34 -19.41
C LYS A 130 9.63 23.25 -20.41
N PHE A 131 8.85 23.13 -21.47
CA PHE A 131 9.20 22.36 -22.66
C PHE A 131 9.84 23.26 -23.73
N GLY A 132 10.85 22.80 -24.46
CA GLY A 132 11.62 23.61 -25.42
C GLY A 132 10.90 24.02 -26.71
N ARG A 133 9.58 23.78 -26.89
CA ARG A 133 8.86 24.14 -28.13
C ARG A 133 7.92 25.33 -27.94
N GLY A 134 8.31 26.48 -28.49
CA GLY A 134 7.46 27.68 -28.60
C GLY A 134 7.18 28.41 -27.27
N PRO A 135 6.36 29.48 -27.29
CA PRO A 135 5.98 30.22 -26.08
C PRO A 135 5.06 29.42 -25.15
N GLN A 136 4.40 28.38 -25.69
CA GLN A 136 3.59 27.46 -24.91
C GLN A 136 4.47 26.37 -24.26
N GLY A 137 3.90 25.63 -23.31
CA GLY A 137 4.62 24.57 -22.62
C GLY A 137 5.33 25.00 -21.35
N THR A 138 4.93 26.12 -20.75
CA THR A 138 5.36 26.56 -19.42
C THR A 138 4.25 26.26 -18.42
N TYR A 139 4.55 25.55 -17.34
CA TYR A 139 3.54 25.15 -16.38
C TYR A 139 4.04 25.22 -14.94
N ILE A 140 3.09 25.49 -14.04
CA ILE A 140 3.17 25.16 -12.62
C ILE A 140 2.18 24.04 -12.33
N GLY A 141 2.59 23.07 -11.54
CA GLY A 141 1.77 21.91 -11.20
C GLY A 141 1.79 21.62 -9.71
N TYR A 142 0.70 21.08 -9.19
CA TYR A 142 0.57 20.68 -7.80
C TYR A 142 0.08 19.24 -7.70
N PHE A 143 0.66 18.48 -6.79
CA PHE A 143 0.34 17.05 -6.61
C PHE A 143 0.35 16.68 -5.13
N GLY A 144 -0.37 15.63 -4.77
CA GLY A 144 -0.47 15.14 -3.41
C GLY A 144 -1.62 14.16 -3.20
N PRO A 145 -1.80 13.64 -1.98
CA PRO A 145 -2.76 12.59 -1.67
C PRO A 145 -4.23 12.98 -1.83
N GLY A 146 -4.56 14.28 -1.81
CA GLY A 146 -5.92 14.76 -2.10
C GLY A 146 -6.19 15.04 -3.58
N ILE A 147 -5.25 14.74 -4.47
CA ILE A 147 -5.43 14.82 -5.91
C ILE A 147 -5.37 13.39 -6.47
N ASP A 148 -6.55 12.82 -6.72
CA ASP A 148 -6.66 11.47 -7.27
C ASP A 148 -6.05 11.39 -8.68
N LYS A 149 -5.55 10.21 -9.04
CA LYS A 149 -5.10 9.95 -10.41
C LYS A 149 -6.31 9.90 -11.36
N PRO A 150 -6.36 10.74 -12.41
CA PRO A 150 -7.45 10.66 -13.38
C PRO A 150 -7.25 9.49 -14.36
N ILE A 151 -8.35 8.95 -14.88
CA ILE A 151 -8.34 7.91 -15.92
C ILE A 151 -7.82 8.48 -17.26
N ALA A 152 -8.17 9.73 -17.55
CA ALA A 152 -7.73 10.47 -18.74
C ALA A 152 -7.53 11.95 -18.40
N PRO A 153 -6.72 12.70 -19.17
CA PRO A 153 -6.57 14.14 -18.99
C PRO A 153 -7.92 14.87 -19.05
N THR A 154 -8.21 15.71 -18.07
CA THR A 154 -9.44 16.52 -18.03
C THR A 154 -9.14 17.98 -17.69
N LYS A 155 -10.06 18.88 -18.04
CA LYS A 155 -10.01 20.29 -17.62
C LYS A 155 -10.89 20.49 -16.40
N LEU A 156 -10.44 21.31 -15.46
CA LEU A 156 -11.26 21.76 -14.35
C LEU A 156 -10.91 23.20 -13.96
N SER A 157 -11.84 23.83 -13.26
CA SER A 157 -11.60 25.11 -12.60
C SER A 157 -11.14 24.85 -11.17
N VAL A 158 -10.03 25.49 -10.79
CA VAL A 158 -9.48 25.41 -9.43
C VAL A 158 -9.34 26.80 -8.83
N SER A 159 -9.58 26.89 -7.53
CA SER A 159 -9.18 28.04 -6.73
C SER A 159 -7.76 27.77 -6.22
N LEU A 160 -6.82 28.62 -6.62
CA LEU A 160 -5.45 28.63 -6.13
C LEU A 160 -5.30 29.81 -5.18
N THR A 161 -4.95 29.55 -3.93
CA THR A 161 -4.64 30.57 -2.93
C THR A 161 -3.15 30.56 -2.65
N GLN A 162 -2.52 31.71 -2.77
CA GLN A 162 -1.10 31.93 -2.52
C GLN A 162 -0.93 33.27 -1.80
N SER A 163 -0.17 33.32 -0.71
CA SER A 163 0.09 34.59 0.01
C SER A 163 -1.20 35.31 0.44
N ASN A 164 -2.23 34.53 0.81
CA ASN A 164 -3.60 34.99 1.13
C ASN A 164 -4.42 35.57 -0.04
N GLU A 165 -3.92 35.54 -1.26
CA GLU A 165 -4.68 35.93 -2.46
C GLU A 165 -5.24 34.69 -3.15
N THR A 166 -6.54 34.71 -3.48
CA THR A 166 -7.21 33.59 -4.14
C THR A 166 -7.59 33.96 -5.56
N GLN A 167 -7.14 33.14 -6.50
CA GLN A 167 -7.47 33.25 -7.92
C GLN A 167 -8.17 31.98 -8.41
N THR A 168 -9.13 32.16 -9.30
CA THR A 168 -9.78 31.03 -9.99
C THR A 168 -9.16 30.87 -11.36
N VAL A 169 -8.61 29.69 -11.63
CA VAL A 169 -7.82 29.41 -12.83
C VAL A 169 -8.28 28.12 -13.47
N GLN A 170 -8.20 28.04 -14.80
CA GLN A 170 -8.40 26.79 -15.52
C GLN A 170 -7.12 25.96 -15.46
N ALA A 171 -7.27 24.70 -15.07
CA ALA A 171 -6.18 23.74 -14.96
C ALA A 171 -6.48 22.46 -15.74
N MET A 172 -5.42 21.71 -16.02
CA MET A 172 -5.48 20.35 -16.52
C MET A 172 -5.25 19.39 -15.36
N HIS A 173 -6.16 18.44 -15.15
CA HIS A 173 -5.96 17.31 -14.26
C HIS A 173 -5.44 16.13 -15.05
N VAL A 174 -4.20 15.75 -14.77
CA VAL A 174 -3.47 14.70 -15.45
C VAL A 174 -2.86 13.73 -14.44
N PHE A 175 -2.33 12.60 -14.91
CA PHE A 175 -1.61 11.69 -14.03
C PHE A 175 -0.18 12.21 -13.78
N LEU A 176 0.36 11.96 -12.58
CA LEU A 176 1.76 12.22 -12.29
C LEU A 176 2.61 11.03 -12.82
N PRO A 177 3.57 11.25 -13.74
CA PRO A 177 4.14 10.12 -14.50
C PRO A 177 5.12 9.26 -13.71
N TRP A 178 5.80 9.79 -12.68
CA TRP A 178 6.74 9.02 -11.85
C TRP A 178 6.14 8.47 -10.56
N ASP A 179 4.98 8.95 -10.13
CA ASP A 179 4.23 8.42 -8.99
C ASP A 179 2.79 8.15 -9.41
N GLY A 180 2.54 6.91 -9.79
CA GLY A 180 1.26 6.46 -10.33
C GLY A 180 0.10 6.45 -9.34
N ARG A 181 0.30 6.91 -8.09
CA ARG A 181 -0.73 7.04 -7.06
C ARG A 181 -1.47 8.37 -7.14
N TYR A 182 -0.81 9.43 -7.57
CA TYR A 182 -1.34 10.78 -7.50
C TYR A 182 -1.68 11.34 -8.89
N GLY A 183 -2.68 12.22 -8.91
CA GLY A 183 -2.87 13.15 -10.01
C GLY A 183 -1.99 14.38 -9.86
N LEU A 184 -2.01 15.19 -10.90
CA LEU A 184 -1.31 16.46 -11.03
C LEU A 184 -2.32 17.49 -11.55
N ILE A 185 -2.48 18.59 -10.83
CA ILE A 185 -3.21 19.77 -11.31
C ILE A 185 -2.20 20.70 -11.96
N LEU A 186 -2.24 20.83 -13.28
CA LEU A 186 -1.28 21.54 -14.10
C LEU A 186 -1.89 22.83 -14.64
N LEU A 187 -1.29 23.97 -14.30
CA LEU A 187 -1.72 25.30 -14.70
C LEU A 187 -0.73 25.83 -15.73
N ALA A 188 -1.26 26.35 -16.84
CA ALA A 188 -0.43 27.02 -17.84
C ALA A 188 -0.01 28.40 -17.34
N VAL A 189 1.27 28.72 -17.48
CA VAL A 189 1.82 30.04 -17.13
C VAL A 189 2.05 30.83 -18.43
N PRO A 190 1.77 32.16 -18.47
CA PRO A 190 1.81 32.93 -19.72
C PRO A 190 3.16 32.96 -20.43
N SER A 191 4.27 32.87 -19.68
CA SER A 191 5.62 32.87 -20.25
C SER A 191 6.64 32.21 -19.31
N PRO A 192 7.81 31.79 -19.83
CA PRO A 192 8.91 31.29 -18.99
C PRO A 192 9.41 32.31 -17.97
N GLN A 193 9.48 33.58 -18.38
CA GLN A 193 9.89 34.66 -17.50
C GLN A 193 8.90 34.86 -16.35
N ALA A 194 7.59 34.85 -16.62
CA ALA A 194 6.56 34.91 -15.59
C ALA A 194 6.66 33.73 -14.62
N LEU A 195 6.98 32.53 -15.11
CA LEU A 195 7.23 31.38 -14.23
C LEU A 195 8.42 31.65 -13.32
N VAL A 196 9.59 31.99 -13.87
CA VAL A 196 10.82 32.20 -13.08
C VAL A 196 10.65 33.33 -12.05
N GLU A 197 10.07 34.46 -12.46
CA GLU A 197 9.85 35.62 -11.58
C GLU A 197 8.84 35.33 -10.47
N SER A 198 7.88 34.42 -10.69
CA SER A 198 6.90 34.02 -9.67
C SER A 198 7.44 33.10 -8.56
N ILE A 199 8.67 32.59 -8.70
CA ILE A 199 9.22 31.63 -7.74
C ILE A 199 9.76 32.38 -6.52
N GLU A 200 8.95 32.56 -5.49
CA GLU A 200 9.41 33.13 -4.22
C GLU A 200 10.29 32.17 -3.41
N GLU A 201 11.18 32.72 -2.59
CA GLU A 201 12.05 31.95 -1.68
C GLU A 201 11.23 31.03 -0.77
N GLU A 202 10.14 31.56 -0.23
CA GLU A 202 9.12 30.79 0.48
C GLU A 202 7.74 31.14 -0.10
N GLN A 203 6.89 30.13 -0.29
CA GLN A 203 5.53 30.33 -0.77
C GLN A 203 4.61 29.28 -0.19
N ASP A 204 3.53 29.71 0.46
CA ASP A 204 2.38 28.87 0.75
C ASP A 204 1.49 28.72 -0.49
N PHE A 205 0.83 27.59 -0.59
CA PHE A 205 -0.20 27.37 -1.59
C PHE A 205 -1.32 26.52 -1.01
N SER A 206 -2.53 26.76 -1.49
CA SER A 206 -3.63 25.81 -1.34
C SER A 206 -4.48 25.79 -2.60
N LEU A 207 -4.96 24.60 -2.95
CA LEU A 207 -5.81 24.36 -4.09
C LEU A 207 -7.13 23.77 -3.63
N ALA A 208 -8.21 24.26 -4.20
CA ALA A 208 -9.54 23.69 -4.05
C ALA A 208 -10.23 23.57 -5.41
N ALA A 209 -11.08 22.55 -5.57
CA ALA A 209 -11.97 22.39 -6.70
C ALA A 209 -13.38 22.14 -6.19
N HIS A 210 -14.38 22.80 -6.76
CA HIS A 210 -15.78 22.66 -6.31
C HIS A 210 -15.96 22.87 -4.79
N GLN A 211 -15.21 23.83 -4.22
CA GLN A 211 -15.18 24.13 -2.77
C GLN A 211 -14.62 22.99 -1.89
N GLN A 212 -14.07 21.93 -2.49
CA GLN A 212 -13.38 20.86 -1.77
C GLN A 212 -11.87 21.12 -1.81
N PRO A 213 -11.18 21.10 -0.65
CA PRO A 213 -9.74 21.24 -0.61
C PRO A 213 -9.08 20.01 -1.28
N LEU A 214 -8.14 20.26 -2.19
CA LEU A 214 -7.36 19.23 -2.87
C LEU A 214 -6.00 19.04 -2.22
N ILE A 215 -5.26 20.14 -2.02
CA ILE A 215 -3.93 20.11 -1.43
C ILE A 215 -3.58 21.47 -0.84
N SER A 216 -2.76 21.48 0.19
CA SER A 216 -2.10 22.67 0.70
C SER A 216 -0.67 22.34 1.05
N GLY A 217 0.22 23.32 0.93
CA GLY A 217 1.61 23.15 1.27
C GLY A 217 2.36 24.46 1.33
N LYS A 218 3.65 24.35 1.59
CA LYS A 218 4.60 25.44 1.54
C LYS A 218 5.90 24.89 0.96
N TRP A 219 6.51 25.65 0.06
CA TRP A 219 7.90 25.43 -0.31
C TRP A 219 8.81 26.49 0.33
N HIS A 220 10.09 26.16 0.39
CA HIS A 220 11.20 26.99 0.86
C HIS A 220 12.39 26.80 -0.09
N GLU A 221 13.46 27.57 0.05
CA GLU A 221 14.64 27.51 -0.82
C GLU A 221 14.31 27.75 -2.32
N GLY A 222 13.25 28.52 -2.58
CA GLY A 222 12.77 28.80 -3.94
C GLY A 222 13.80 29.52 -4.81
N ASN A 223 14.71 30.32 -4.23
CA ASN A 223 15.78 30.96 -5.01
C ASN A 223 16.67 29.94 -5.72
N LYS A 224 16.94 28.76 -5.11
CA LYS A 224 17.70 27.69 -5.78
C LYS A 224 16.98 27.20 -7.03
N ALA A 225 15.65 27.04 -6.93
CA ALA A 225 14.83 26.65 -8.07
C ALA A 225 14.74 27.74 -9.13
N ARG A 226 14.61 29.01 -8.72
CA ARG A 226 14.60 30.18 -9.60
C ARG A 226 15.88 30.24 -10.43
N GLU A 227 17.04 30.17 -9.77
CA GLU A 227 18.35 30.21 -10.42
C GLU A 227 18.54 29.04 -11.37
N TRP A 228 18.35 27.80 -10.88
CA TRP A 228 18.57 26.60 -11.68
C TRP A 228 17.63 26.56 -12.90
N LEU A 229 16.33 26.82 -12.69
CA LEU A 229 15.34 26.76 -13.75
C LEU A 229 15.56 27.86 -14.79
N GLY A 230 15.92 29.07 -14.36
CA GLY A 230 16.28 30.17 -15.25
C GLY A 230 17.47 29.82 -16.15
N GLU A 231 18.54 29.26 -15.60
CA GLU A 231 19.70 28.84 -16.39
C GLU A 231 19.38 27.68 -17.34
N CYS A 232 18.58 26.71 -16.89
CA CYS A 232 18.15 25.61 -17.75
C CYS A 232 17.30 26.11 -18.93
N ILE A 233 16.34 27.01 -18.69
CA ILE A 233 15.47 27.57 -19.74
C ILE A 233 16.30 28.34 -20.78
N LYS A 234 17.29 29.13 -20.35
CA LYS A 234 18.22 29.81 -21.28
C LYS A 234 18.96 28.85 -22.21
N GLN A 235 19.16 27.60 -21.80
CA GLN A 235 19.79 26.56 -22.64
C GLN A 235 18.79 25.93 -23.62
N LEU A 236 17.48 25.92 -23.30
CA LEU A 236 16.44 25.42 -24.19
C LEU A 236 16.16 26.34 -25.38
N GLU A 237 16.41 27.65 -25.21
CA GLU A 237 16.11 28.69 -26.20
C GLU A 237 17.27 29.00 -27.14
N LYS A 238 18.42 28.34 -26.95
CA LYS A 238 19.58 28.37 -27.86
C LYS A 238 19.40 27.34 -28.97
#